data_AF-A0A2W6Y6V2-F1
#
_entry.id   AF-A0A2W6Y6V2-F1
#
_cell.length_a   1.000
_cell.length_b   1.000
_cell.length_c   1.000
_cell.angle_alpha   90.00
_cell.angle_beta   90.00
_cell.angle_gamma   90.00
#
_symmetry.space_group_name_H-M   'P 1'
#
loop_
_entity.id
_entity.type
_entity.pdbx_description
1 polymer ?
#
loop_
_entity_poly.entity_id
_entity_poly.type
_entity_poly.pdbx_seq_one_letter_code
_entity_poly.pdbx_strand_id
1 'polypeptide(L)'
;MKKSILFLILILSQMSFAQVSYEKTKLVKDGQKYNLSKYRQVFTNPQAIDYIKKGRTNKTFADIFAFSGGFGIGFGLVGALISPNEKTFSTPYGAGTVKYDKSGYWTVFGVGAGLALISIPFHLGAEKNIKKAVEVENGGSDVAFQPYFKIESAGNGIAMSYNF
;
A
#
# COMPACT_ATOMS: atom_id res chain seq x y z
N MET A 1 -5.80 36.71 -38.69
CA MET A 1 -6.15 35.44 -38.00
C MET A 1 -7.10 35.77 -36.87
N LYS A 2 -8.29 35.15 -36.84
CA LYS A 2 -9.36 35.54 -35.91
C LYS A 2 -8.94 35.22 -34.46
N LYS A 3 -9.05 36.21 -33.56
CA LYS A 3 -8.68 36.11 -32.12
C LYS A 3 -9.31 34.90 -31.40
N SER A 4 -10.44 34.42 -31.91
CA SER A 4 -11.14 33.22 -31.44
C SER A 4 -10.36 31.91 -31.64
N ILE A 5 -9.48 31.81 -32.65
CA ILE A 5 -8.63 30.62 -32.85
C ILE A 5 -7.53 30.56 -31.78
N LEU A 6 -6.96 31.71 -31.42
CA LEU A 6 -5.96 31.83 -30.35
C LEU A 6 -6.53 31.44 -28.98
N PHE A 7 -7.78 31.83 -28.71
CA PHE A 7 -8.47 31.48 -27.47
C PHE A 7 -8.76 29.98 -27.37
N LEU A 8 -9.12 29.35 -28.49
CA LEU A 8 -9.37 27.89 -28.54
C LEU A 8 -8.07 27.09 -28.29
N ILE A 9 -6.96 27.51 -28.89
CA ILE A 9 -5.64 26.89 -28.69
C ILE A 9 -5.18 27.00 -27.23
N LEU A 10 -5.43 28.14 -26.58
CA LEU A 10 -5.11 28.37 -25.17
C LEU A 10 -5.93 27.48 -24.21
N ILE A 11 -7.17 27.15 -24.58
CA ILE A 11 -8.03 26.25 -23.79
C ILE A 11 -7.60 24.79 -23.99
N LEU A 12 -7.26 24.39 -25.22
CA LEU A 12 -6.84 23.03 -25.53
C LEU A 12 -5.47 22.66 -24.92
N SER A 13 -4.58 23.64 -24.70
CA SER A 13 -3.29 23.40 -24.05
C SER A 13 -3.40 23.04 -22.56
N GLN A 14 -4.56 23.23 -21.92
CA GLN A 14 -4.76 22.91 -20.51
C GLN A 14 -5.14 21.43 -20.26
N MET A 15 -5.40 20.63 -21.31
CA MET A 15 -5.95 19.27 -21.16
C MET A 15 -4.91 18.15 -21.07
N SER A 16 -3.62 18.44 -20.94
CA SER A 16 -2.57 17.41 -20.87
C SER A 16 -2.04 17.21 -19.45
N PHE A 17 -2.88 16.70 -18.55
CA PHE A 17 -2.40 16.09 -17.31
C PHE A 17 -2.77 14.60 -17.35
N ALA A 18 -1.77 13.77 -17.64
CA ALA A 18 -1.86 12.33 -17.57
C ALA A 18 -2.15 11.90 -16.12
N GLN A 19 -3.41 11.59 -15.81
CA GLN A 19 -3.83 11.18 -14.49
C GLN A 19 -3.28 9.78 -14.18
N VAL A 20 -2.61 9.64 -13.04
CA VAL A 20 -2.16 8.36 -12.50
C VAL A 20 -3.32 7.68 -11.78
N SER A 21 -3.48 6.38 -11.96
CA SER A 21 -4.47 5.59 -11.22
C SER A 21 -3.81 4.39 -10.54
N TYR A 22 -4.41 3.91 -9.44
CA TYR A 22 -3.97 2.72 -8.71
C TYR A 22 -5.03 1.63 -8.81
N GLU A 23 -4.71 0.54 -9.49
CA GLU A 23 -5.62 -0.59 -9.70
C GLU A 23 -5.01 -1.86 -9.09
N LYS A 24 -5.61 -2.33 -7.98
CA LYS A 24 -5.24 -3.52 -7.18
C LYS A 24 -3.81 -3.50 -6.63
N THR A 25 -2.82 -3.54 -7.52
CA THR A 25 -1.37 -3.60 -7.23
C THR A 25 -0.51 -2.91 -8.29
N LYS A 26 -1.12 -2.34 -9.34
CA LYS A 26 -0.41 -1.70 -10.45
C LYS A 26 -0.78 -0.23 -10.54
N LEU A 27 0.20 0.56 -10.95
CA LEU A 27 0.04 1.96 -11.28
C LEU A 27 -0.31 2.04 -12.76
N VAL A 28 -1.28 2.87 -13.13
CA VAL A 28 -1.68 3.09 -14.52
C VAL A 28 -1.39 4.54 -14.86
N LYS A 29 -0.61 4.77 -15.91
CA LYS A 29 -0.32 6.10 -16.48
C LYS A 29 -0.33 5.96 -17.99
N ASP A 30 -1.08 6.81 -18.68
CA ASP A 30 -1.22 6.80 -20.15
C ASP A 30 -1.63 5.44 -20.74
N GLY A 31 -2.52 4.74 -20.03
CA GLY A 31 -3.00 3.40 -20.43
C GLY A 31 -1.98 2.26 -20.21
N GLN A 32 -0.76 2.57 -19.78
CA GLN A 32 0.27 1.57 -19.48
C GLN A 32 0.26 1.19 -17.99
N LYS A 33 0.35 -0.12 -17.73
CA LYS A 33 0.39 -0.67 -16.37
C LYS A 33 1.83 -0.85 -15.90
N TYR A 34 2.20 -0.14 -14.85
CA TYR A 34 3.50 -0.20 -14.19
C TYR A 34 3.39 -0.95 -12.85
N ASN A 35 4.41 -1.74 -12.54
CA ASN A 35 4.56 -2.29 -11.20
C ASN A 35 4.94 -1.18 -10.21
N LEU A 36 4.54 -1.35 -8.94
CA LEU A 36 4.97 -0.51 -7.82
C LEU A 36 6.49 -0.33 -7.73
N SER A 37 7.29 -1.28 -8.24
CA SER A 37 8.74 -1.15 -8.29
C SER A 37 9.24 -0.06 -9.25
N LYS A 38 8.49 0.20 -10.34
CA LYS A 38 8.80 1.20 -11.37
C LYS A 38 8.16 2.56 -11.09
N TYR A 39 7.79 2.81 -9.84
CA TYR A 39 7.08 4.03 -9.42
C TYR A 39 7.77 5.33 -9.85
N ARG A 40 9.11 5.37 -9.94
CA ARG A 40 9.87 6.55 -10.42
C ARG A 40 9.60 6.93 -11.88
N GLN A 41 9.03 6.02 -12.68
CA GLN A 41 8.62 6.30 -14.07
C GLN A 41 7.21 6.90 -14.13
N VAL A 42 6.43 6.73 -13.05
CA VAL A 42 5.04 7.14 -12.97
C VAL A 42 4.92 8.47 -12.21
N PHE A 43 5.59 8.56 -11.06
CA PHE A 43 5.56 9.70 -10.16
C PHE A 43 6.68 10.68 -10.46
N THR A 44 6.29 11.92 -10.68
CA THR A 44 7.15 13.06 -10.93
C THR A 44 7.26 13.96 -9.69
N ASN A 45 6.24 13.96 -8.81
CA ASN A 45 6.22 14.77 -7.60
C ASN A 45 7.11 14.15 -6.48
N PRO A 46 8.08 14.90 -5.91
CA PRO A 46 8.90 14.43 -4.80
C PRO A 46 8.12 13.96 -3.57
N GLN A 47 6.97 14.57 -3.28
CA GLN A 47 6.12 14.19 -2.14
C GLN A 47 5.39 12.86 -2.42
N ALA A 48 4.88 12.67 -3.64
CA ALA A 48 4.28 11.40 -4.05
C ALA A 48 5.29 10.24 -3.99
N ILE A 49 6.55 10.52 -4.33
CA ILE A 49 7.67 9.58 -4.24
C ILE A 49 7.94 9.12 -2.79
N ASP A 50 7.76 9.98 -1.80
CA ASP A 50 7.94 9.59 -0.39
C ASP A 50 6.77 8.71 0.10
N TYR A 51 5.53 9.08 -0.22
CA TYR A 51 4.35 8.29 0.13
C TYR A 51 4.39 6.89 -0.50
N ILE A 52 4.75 6.77 -1.78
CA ILE A 52 4.83 5.46 -2.43
C ILE A 52 5.96 4.61 -1.84
N LYS A 53 7.07 5.21 -1.42
CA LYS A 53 8.16 4.51 -0.72
C LYS A 53 7.68 3.95 0.60
N LYS A 54 6.99 4.75 1.43
CA LYS A 54 6.37 4.30 2.69
C LYS A 54 5.36 3.18 2.45
N GLY A 55 4.49 3.34 1.44
CA GLY A 55 3.50 2.33 1.07
C GLY A 55 4.13 0.99 0.70
N ARG A 56 5.23 1.01 -0.08
CA ARG A 56 5.98 -0.20 -0.42
C ARG A 56 6.65 -0.84 0.79
N THR A 57 7.29 -0.06 1.65
CA THR A 57 7.91 -0.58 2.88
C THR A 57 6.86 -1.28 3.74
N ASN A 58 5.71 -0.64 3.97
CA ASN A 58 4.63 -1.23 4.74
C ASN A 58 4.10 -2.51 4.08
N LYS A 59 3.99 -2.54 2.75
CA LYS A 59 3.60 -3.73 2.01
C LYS A 59 4.60 -4.88 2.21
N THR A 60 5.90 -4.61 2.13
CA THR A 60 6.93 -5.62 2.36
C THR A 60 6.83 -6.22 3.76
N PHE A 61 6.68 -5.38 4.79
CA PHE A 61 6.50 -5.88 6.16
C PHE A 61 5.20 -6.67 6.31
N ALA A 62 4.11 -6.19 5.71
CA ALA A 62 2.84 -6.91 5.70
C ALA A 62 2.97 -8.30 5.06
N ASP A 63 3.60 -8.38 3.88
CA ASP A 63 3.82 -9.63 3.17
C ASP A 63 4.71 -10.59 3.99
N ILE A 64 5.75 -10.09 4.68
CA ILE A 64 6.59 -10.90 5.57
C ILE A 64 5.78 -11.47 6.73
N PHE A 65 5.03 -10.61 7.45
CA PHE A 65 4.24 -11.03 8.60
C PHE A 65 3.11 -11.97 8.21
N ALA A 66 2.46 -11.72 7.07
CA ALA A 66 1.42 -12.58 6.53
C ALA A 66 1.98 -13.96 6.12
N PHE A 67 3.15 -13.98 5.47
CA PHE A 67 3.80 -15.22 5.07
C PHE A 67 4.28 -16.03 6.26
N SER A 68 5.06 -15.42 7.17
CA SER A 68 5.55 -16.11 8.37
C SER A 68 4.41 -16.50 9.31
N GLY A 69 3.41 -15.63 9.43
CA GLY A 69 2.22 -15.87 10.24
C GLY A 69 1.37 -17.00 9.68
N GLY A 70 1.06 -16.96 8.38
CA GLY A 70 0.34 -18.01 7.67
C GLY A 70 1.06 -19.36 7.72
N PHE A 71 2.39 -19.36 7.58
CA PHE A 71 3.21 -20.55 7.75
C PHE A 71 3.11 -21.11 9.18
N GLY A 72 3.26 -20.27 10.21
CA GLY A 72 3.15 -20.69 11.61
C GLY A 72 1.76 -21.24 11.94
N ILE A 73 0.70 -20.61 11.42
CA ILE A 73 -0.66 -21.11 11.53
C ILE A 73 -0.78 -22.51 10.90
N GLY A 74 -0.36 -22.65 9.64
CA GLY A 74 -0.48 -23.89 8.89
C GLY A 74 0.35 -25.02 9.53
N PHE A 75 1.63 -24.78 9.79
CA PHE A 75 2.53 -25.75 10.39
C PHE A 75 2.09 -26.15 11.81
N GLY A 76 1.71 -25.16 12.64
CA GLY A 76 1.25 -25.39 14.00
C GLY A 76 -0.06 -26.18 14.04
N LEU A 77 -1.07 -25.80 13.26
CA LEU A 77 -2.35 -26.52 13.22
C LEU A 77 -2.21 -27.92 12.66
N VAL A 78 -1.59 -28.06 11.48
CA VAL A 78 -1.41 -29.37 10.85
C VAL A 78 -0.60 -30.27 11.77
N GLY A 79 0.51 -29.78 12.34
CA GLY A 79 1.33 -30.51 13.29
C GLY A 79 0.56 -30.96 14.54
N ALA A 80 -0.27 -30.10 15.13
CA ALA A 80 -1.08 -30.45 16.30
C ALA A 80 -2.16 -31.52 15.98
N LEU A 81 -2.72 -31.47 14.77
CA LEU A 81 -3.77 -32.39 14.32
C LEU A 81 -3.22 -33.77 13.95
N ILE A 82 -2.11 -33.84 13.22
CA ILE A 82 -1.55 -35.12 12.76
C ILE A 82 -0.67 -35.81 13.82
N SER A 83 -0.16 -35.06 14.81
CA SER A 83 0.68 -35.66 15.85
C SER A 83 -0.14 -36.65 16.70
N PRO A 84 0.38 -37.87 16.91
CA PRO A 84 -0.30 -38.85 17.76
C PRO A 84 -0.37 -38.32 19.19
N ASN A 85 -1.38 -38.72 19.96
CA ASN A 85 -1.51 -38.30 21.37
C ASN A 85 -0.52 -39.04 22.29
N GLU A 86 0.04 -40.15 21.82
CA GLU A 86 0.95 -41.02 22.56
C GLU A 86 2.09 -41.47 21.64
N LYS A 87 3.31 -41.53 22.18
CA LYS A 87 4.47 -42.15 21.53
C LYS A 87 4.75 -43.47 22.23
N THR A 88 4.75 -44.55 21.48
CA THR A 88 5.29 -45.83 21.95
C THR A 88 6.75 -45.93 21.55
N PHE A 89 7.61 -46.30 22.48
CA PHE A 89 9.00 -46.65 22.19
C PHE A 89 9.29 -48.06 22.67
N SER A 90 9.91 -48.85 21.80
CA SER A 90 10.45 -50.16 22.16
C SER A 90 11.90 -50.00 22.57
N THR A 91 12.20 -50.44 23.78
CA THR A 91 13.56 -50.64 24.27
C THR A 91 13.85 -52.14 24.37
N PRO A 92 15.11 -52.58 24.40
CA PRO A 92 15.46 -53.99 24.61
C PRO A 92 14.90 -54.59 25.92
N TYR A 93 14.46 -53.75 26.86
CA TYR A 93 13.90 -54.12 28.16
C TYR A 93 12.37 -54.02 28.23
N GLY A 94 11.70 -53.69 27.12
CA GLY A 94 10.23 -53.58 27.03
C GLY A 94 9.75 -52.36 26.24
N ALA A 95 8.46 -52.34 25.92
CA ALA A 95 7.79 -51.22 25.26
C ALA A 95 7.08 -50.33 26.29
N GLY A 96 7.30 -49.03 26.21
CA GLY A 96 6.63 -48.02 27.03
C GLY A 96 5.87 -47.03 26.16
N THR A 97 4.74 -46.54 26.67
CA THR A 97 3.94 -45.50 26.01
C THR A 97 3.95 -44.24 26.86
N VAL A 98 4.30 -43.10 26.27
CA VAL A 98 4.20 -41.78 26.91
C VAL A 98 3.32 -40.84 26.11
N LYS A 99 2.67 -39.90 26.80
CA LYS A 99 1.88 -38.87 26.16
C LYS A 99 2.77 -37.95 25.31
N TYR A 100 2.33 -37.69 24.09
CA TYR A 100 2.98 -36.76 23.18
C TYR A 100 2.61 -35.33 23.60
N ASP A 101 3.62 -34.50 23.86
CA ASP A 101 3.38 -33.08 24.12
C ASP A 101 3.17 -32.30 22.82
N LYS A 102 1.95 -31.77 22.64
CA LYS A 102 1.56 -30.95 21.48
C LYS A 102 1.76 -29.46 21.71
N SER A 103 2.24 -29.04 22.88
CA SER A 103 2.39 -27.64 23.28
C SER A 103 3.18 -26.83 22.26
N GLY A 104 4.30 -27.37 21.74
CA GLY A 104 5.13 -26.70 20.76
C GLY A 104 4.40 -26.33 19.47
N TYR A 105 3.53 -27.21 18.96
CA TYR A 105 2.72 -26.93 17.77
C TYR A 105 1.67 -25.84 18.03
N TRP A 106 1.03 -25.87 19.20
CA TRP A 106 0.10 -24.82 19.62
C TRP A 106 0.79 -23.48 19.85
N THR A 107 2.03 -23.47 20.36
CA THR A 107 2.85 -22.26 20.47
C THR A 107 3.18 -21.68 19.10
N VAL A 108 3.63 -22.52 18.15
CA VAL A 108 3.93 -22.06 16.77
C VAL A 108 2.66 -21.53 16.08
N PHE A 109 1.53 -22.20 16.28
CA PHE A 109 0.23 -21.71 15.82
C PHE A 109 -0.10 -20.34 16.42
N GLY A 110 0.03 -20.18 17.75
CA GLY A 110 -0.29 -18.94 18.44
C GLY A 110 0.59 -17.77 17.98
N VAL A 111 1.90 -18.00 17.84
CA VAL A 111 2.85 -17.00 17.30
C VAL A 111 2.53 -16.68 15.84
N GLY A 112 2.24 -17.70 15.02
CA GLY A 112 1.84 -17.52 13.63
C GLY A 112 0.58 -16.67 13.50
N ALA A 113 -0.44 -16.97 14.30
CA ALA A 113 -1.67 -16.20 14.36
C ALA A 113 -1.43 -14.74 14.76
N GLY A 114 -0.60 -14.51 15.78
CA GLY A 114 -0.21 -13.17 16.20
C GLY A 114 0.45 -12.36 15.08
N LEU A 115 1.42 -12.95 14.37
CA LEU A 115 2.09 -12.30 13.23
C LEU A 115 1.13 -12.02 12.08
N ALA A 116 0.23 -12.96 11.76
CA ALA A 116 -0.77 -12.77 10.71
C ALA A 116 -1.69 -11.58 11.03
N LEU A 117 -2.09 -11.41 12.29
CA LEU A 117 -2.91 -10.27 12.71
C LEU A 117 -2.15 -8.95 12.61
N ILE A 118 -0.86 -8.92 12.96
CA ILE A 118 0.00 -7.73 12.81
C ILE A 118 0.13 -7.33 11.34
N SER A 119 0.03 -8.25 10.38
CA SER A 119 0.12 -7.92 8.96
C SER A 119 -1.02 -7.00 8.46
N ILE A 120 -2.20 -7.05 9.10
CA ILE A 120 -3.40 -6.32 8.70
C ILE A 120 -3.20 -4.79 8.73
N PRO A 121 -2.81 -4.15 9.86
CA PRO A 121 -2.60 -2.71 9.89
C PRO A 121 -1.49 -2.25 8.92
N PHE A 122 -0.48 -3.08 8.67
CA PHE A 122 0.55 -2.78 7.68
C PHE A 122 0.03 -2.82 6.24
N HIS A 123 -0.84 -3.79 5.89
CA HIS A 123 -1.51 -3.82 4.59
C HIS A 123 -2.40 -2.60 4.36
N LEU A 124 -3.22 -2.24 5.36
CA LEU A 124 -4.08 -1.05 5.29
C LEU A 124 -3.24 0.23 5.17
N GLY A 125 -2.17 0.34 5.95
CA GLY A 125 -1.22 1.45 5.85
C GLY A 125 -0.53 1.52 4.50
N ALA A 126 -0.20 0.37 3.89
CA ALA A 126 0.39 0.32 2.56
C ALA A 126 -0.57 0.89 1.50
N GLU A 127 -1.82 0.41 1.47
CA GLU A 127 -2.83 0.91 0.53
C GLU A 127 -3.11 2.40 0.69
N LYS A 128 -3.26 2.87 1.93
CA LYS A 128 -3.50 4.29 2.22
C LYS A 128 -2.38 5.18 1.68
N ASN A 129 -1.13 4.78 1.89
CA ASN A 129 0.02 5.54 1.40
C ASN A 129 0.15 5.52 -0.12
N ILE A 130 -0.14 4.37 -0.77
CA ILE A 130 -0.12 4.27 -2.24
C ILE A 130 -1.22 5.14 -2.86
N LYS A 131 -2.44 5.10 -2.30
CA LYS A 131 -3.55 5.96 -2.76
C LYS A 131 -3.22 7.44 -2.59
N LYS A 132 -2.68 7.85 -1.43
CA LYS A 132 -2.19 9.21 -1.20
C LYS A 132 -1.09 9.63 -2.19
N ALA A 133 -0.17 8.74 -2.55
CA ALA A 133 0.84 9.03 -3.55
C ALA A 133 0.21 9.35 -4.92
N VAL A 134 -0.78 8.57 -5.34
CA VAL A 134 -1.53 8.82 -6.58
C VAL A 134 -2.32 10.11 -6.52
N GLU A 135 -2.95 10.39 -5.40
CA GLU A 135 -3.69 11.64 -5.17
C GLU A 135 -2.77 12.86 -5.27
N VAL A 136 -1.65 12.87 -4.56
CA VAL A 136 -0.66 13.96 -4.58
C VAL A 136 -0.03 14.16 -5.96
N GLU A 137 0.15 13.09 -6.73
CA GLU A 137 0.63 13.18 -8.12
C GLU A 137 -0.39 13.80 -9.06
N ASN A 138 -1.67 13.49 -8.85
CA ASN A 138 -2.78 14.01 -9.64
C ASN A 138 -3.20 15.43 -9.25
N GLY A 139 -2.48 16.09 -8.33
CA GLY A 139 -2.85 17.41 -7.81
C GLY A 139 -4.01 17.37 -6.81
N GLY A 140 -4.35 16.19 -6.27
CA GLY A 140 -5.31 16.03 -5.19
C GLY A 140 -4.83 16.76 -3.92
N SER A 141 -5.69 17.64 -3.44
CA SER A 141 -5.46 18.66 -2.42
C SER A 141 -5.30 18.08 -1.01
N ASP A 142 -4.19 17.39 -0.71
CA ASP A 142 -3.97 16.88 0.65
C ASP A 142 -2.65 17.33 1.30
N VAL A 143 -1.82 18.14 0.62
CA VAL A 143 -0.65 18.77 1.29
C VAL A 143 -0.10 20.06 0.67
N ALA A 144 -0.67 20.59 -0.42
CA ALA A 144 -0.19 21.86 -0.98
C ALA A 144 -1.07 23.00 -0.49
N PHE A 145 -0.50 23.89 0.32
CA PHE A 145 -0.92 25.29 0.40
C PHE A 145 -1.29 25.75 -1.00
N GLN A 146 -2.58 26.04 -1.25
CA GLN A 146 -3.08 26.51 -2.54
C GLN A 146 -3.32 28.01 -2.46
N PRO A 147 -2.26 28.84 -2.56
CA PRO A 147 -2.46 30.27 -2.66
C PRO A 147 -3.12 30.52 -4.02
N TYR A 148 -4.34 31.02 -4.00
CA TYR A 148 -5.03 31.40 -5.21
C TYR A 148 -4.99 32.91 -5.36
N PHE A 149 -4.65 33.35 -6.58
CA PHE A 149 -4.70 34.75 -6.96
C PHE A 149 -6.12 35.04 -7.44
N LYS A 150 -6.84 35.88 -6.70
CA LYS A 150 -8.16 36.35 -7.13
C LYS A 150 -7.95 37.66 -7.88
N ILE A 151 -8.25 37.66 -9.17
CA ILE A 151 -8.27 38.86 -10.00
C ILE A 151 -9.73 39.28 -10.11
N GLU A 152 -10.07 40.41 -9.50
CA GLU A 152 -11.43 40.97 -9.52
C GLU A 152 -11.41 42.35 -10.18
N SER A 153 -12.41 42.63 -11.01
CA SER A 153 -12.59 43.94 -11.64
C SER A 153 -13.51 44.77 -10.76
N ALA A 154 -12.96 45.73 -10.01
CA ALA A 154 -13.71 46.60 -9.13
C ALA A 154 -13.86 47.99 -9.78
N GLY A 155 -15.00 48.24 -10.44
CA GLY A 155 -15.51 49.56 -10.86
C GLY A 155 -14.60 50.42 -11.76
N ASN A 156 -13.47 50.89 -11.21
CA ASN A 156 -12.47 51.74 -11.86
C ASN A 156 -11.08 51.08 -12.01
N GLY A 157 -10.92 49.79 -11.71
CA GLY A 157 -9.62 49.12 -11.87
C GLY A 157 -9.66 47.60 -11.73
N ILE A 158 -8.52 46.98 -12.03
CA ILE A 158 -8.26 45.56 -11.79
C ILE A 158 -7.58 45.43 -10.43
N ALA A 159 -8.18 44.68 -9.52
CA ALA A 159 -7.61 44.35 -8.23
C ALA A 159 -7.09 42.90 -8.25
N MET A 160 -5.87 42.71 -7.77
CA MET A 160 -5.30 41.38 -7.53
C MET A 160 -5.18 41.19 -6.02
N SER A 161 -5.85 40.18 -5.48
CA SER A 161 -5.69 39.78 -4.09
C SER A 161 -4.96 38.44 -4.01
N TYR A 162 -3.97 38.40 -3.13
CA TYR A 162 -3.22 37.21 -2.77
C TYR A 162 -3.75 36.70 -1.45
N ASN A 163 -4.30 35.49 -1.45
CA ASN A 163 -4.81 34.84 -0.24
C ASN A 163 -3.83 33.73 0.14
N PHE A 164 -3.25 33.89 1.33
CA PHE A 164 -2.41 32.89 2.00
C PHE A 164 -3.29 31.98 2.86
#